data_AF-A0A7K0LHM1-F1
#
_entry.id   AF-A0A7K0LHM1-F1
#
_cell.length_a   1.000
_cell.length_b   1.000
_cell.length_c   1.000
_cell.angle_alpha   90.00
_cell.angle_beta   90.00
_cell.angle_gamma   90.00
#
_symmetry.space_group_name_H-M   'P 1'
#
loop_
_entity.id
_entity.type
_entity.pdbx_description
1 polymer ?
#
loop_
_entity_poly.entity_id
_entity_poly.type
_entity_poly.pdbx_seq_one_letter_code
_entity_poly.pdbx_strand_id
1 'polypeptide(L)'
;MNRTPRSSISTATAIATALFLGAASMAACGSESSDGAKGEVTQPTAKLRTLNVLITNDDGYSAAGIDALVEGVRGIPGVKVTVVAPLTNQSGTSDKTTAGALSATEVKTTSGFPATAVAGYPADTVNYALDTLKLSPQLVVSGSNAGQNIGVVAPISGTVGAGRTAARRGIPALAVSQG
;
A
#
# COMPACT_ATOMS: atom_id res chain seq x y z
N MET A 1 34.79 36.98 -35.60
CA MET A 1 33.71 37.84 -35.05
C MET A 1 32.93 36.99 -34.04
N ASN A 2 33.31 36.80 -32.79
CA ASN A 2 33.53 37.70 -31.65
C ASN A 2 32.39 38.71 -31.39
N ARG A 3 31.46 38.34 -30.48
CA ARG A 3 30.87 39.19 -29.42
C ARG A 3 29.91 38.38 -28.53
N THR A 4 30.28 38.22 -27.26
CA THR A 4 29.39 38.04 -26.09
C THR A 4 28.60 39.33 -25.82
N PRO A 5 27.48 39.29 -25.06
CA PRO A 5 27.49 39.65 -23.62
C PRO A 5 26.53 38.82 -22.73
N ARG A 6 26.93 38.40 -21.51
CA ARG A 6 26.64 38.96 -20.14
C ARG A 6 25.14 39.10 -19.80
N SER A 7 24.56 38.20 -19.00
CA SER A 7 24.55 38.09 -17.51
C SER A 7 23.65 39.12 -16.78
N SER A 8 22.66 38.64 -16.03
CA SER A 8 22.37 39.20 -14.71
C SER A 8 21.76 38.13 -13.78
N ILE A 9 22.36 38.05 -12.60
CA ILE A 9 21.98 37.26 -11.43
C ILE A 9 21.10 38.16 -10.57
N SER A 10 20.03 37.63 -9.97
CA SER A 10 19.36 38.31 -8.86
C SER A 10 19.09 37.32 -7.72
N THR A 11 19.95 37.43 -6.72
CA THR A 11 19.85 36.87 -5.38
C THR A 11 18.84 37.68 -4.56
N ALA A 12 17.92 37.02 -3.86
CA ALA A 12 17.13 37.63 -2.80
C ALA A 12 17.14 36.72 -1.56
N THR A 13 18.06 37.04 -0.65
CA THR A 13 18.13 36.56 0.72
C THR A 13 17.17 37.39 1.57
N ALA A 14 16.29 36.75 2.34
CA ALA A 14 15.54 37.41 3.39
C ALA A 14 15.79 36.68 4.72
N ILE A 15 16.57 37.34 5.58
CA ILE A 15 16.79 37.02 6.97
C ILE A 15 15.71 37.76 7.77
N ALA A 16 14.94 37.06 8.59
CA ALA A 16 14.08 37.68 9.59
C ALA A 16 14.44 37.12 10.97
N THR A 17 15.27 37.88 11.68
CA THR A 17 15.57 37.75 13.10
C THR A 17 14.42 38.40 13.87
N ALA A 18 13.78 37.67 14.79
CA ALA A 18 12.89 38.28 15.79
C ALA A 18 13.36 37.89 17.20
N LEU A 19 13.58 38.95 17.97
CA LEU A 19 14.23 39.07 19.27
C LEU A 19 13.36 38.50 20.40
N PHE A 20 13.99 37.80 21.35
CA PHE A 20 13.45 37.54 22.69
C PHE A 20 13.68 38.74 23.61
N LEU A 21 12.68 39.11 24.42
CA LEU A 21 12.79 39.85 25.70
C LEU A 21 11.46 39.60 26.47
N GLY A 22 11.41 38.79 27.55
CA GLY A 22 11.47 39.20 28.97
C GLY A 22 10.06 39.57 29.51
N ALA A 23 9.56 39.22 30.70
CA ALA A 23 10.07 38.61 31.93
C ALA A 23 8.90 38.08 32.80
N ALA A 24 9.24 37.32 33.85
CA ALA A 24 8.40 36.52 34.74
C ALA A 24 7.67 37.26 35.88
N SER A 25 6.66 36.61 36.50
CA SER A 25 6.44 36.50 37.97
C SER A 25 5.19 35.63 38.27
N MET A 26 5.32 34.39 38.75
CA MET A 26 5.25 33.91 40.16
C MET A 26 3.84 33.86 40.78
N ALA A 27 3.32 32.64 40.95
CA ALA A 27 2.57 32.23 42.15
C ALA A 27 2.87 30.75 42.42
N ALA A 28 3.60 30.51 43.52
CA ALA A 28 3.91 29.19 44.07
C ALA A 28 2.95 28.88 45.23
N CYS A 29 2.51 27.62 45.36
CA CYS A 29 2.67 26.79 46.57
C CYS A 29 1.84 25.49 46.46
N GLY A 30 2.50 24.35 46.63
CA GLY A 30 1.88 23.02 46.78
C GLY A 30 2.93 21.92 46.68
N SER A 31 3.35 21.41 47.83
CA SER A 31 4.53 20.60 48.14
C SER A 31 4.45 19.10 47.82
N GLU A 32 5.59 18.54 47.39
CA GLU A 32 6.20 17.20 47.65
C GLU A 32 5.35 15.94 47.37
N SER A 33 5.83 14.83 46.80
CA SER A 33 7.10 14.11 46.98
C SER A 33 7.27 13.01 45.92
N SER A 34 8.51 12.78 45.50
CA SER A 34 9.13 11.51 45.05
C SER A 34 8.29 10.50 44.24
N ASP A 35 8.66 10.30 42.97
CA ASP A 35 9.49 9.13 42.67
C ASP A 35 10.19 9.26 41.31
N GLY A 36 11.46 8.89 41.28
CA GLY A 36 12.29 8.93 40.09
C GLY A 36 12.04 7.70 39.23
N ALA A 37 11.43 7.89 38.06
CA ALA A 37 11.51 6.92 36.98
C ALA A 37 11.88 7.66 35.70
N LYS A 38 13.16 7.62 35.34
CA LYS A 38 13.60 7.90 33.98
C LYS A 38 12.97 6.80 33.10
N GLY A 39 11.82 7.11 32.53
CA GLY A 39 11.22 6.31 31.47
C GLY A 39 12.10 6.42 30.23
N GLU A 40 13.10 5.55 30.12
CA GLU A 40 13.76 5.29 28.86
C GLU A 40 12.70 4.72 27.92
N VAL A 41 12.23 5.55 26.98
CA VAL A 41 11.41 5.08 25.87
C VAL A 41 12.34 4.26 24.98
N THR A 42 12.49 2.97 25.29
CA THR A 42 13.19 2.03 24.42
C THR A 42 12.33 1.88 23.17
N GLN A 43 12.68 2.61 22.10
CA GLN A 43 12.12 2.33 20.79
C GLN A 43 12.40 0.85 20.48
N PRO A 44 11.39 0.06 20.05
CA PRO A 44 11.64 -1.31 19.65
C PRO A 44 12.63 -1.32 18.49
N THR A 45 13.87 -1.73 18.75
CA THR A 45 14.90 -2.04 17.75
C THR A 45 14.59 -3.37 17.06
N ALA A 46 13.33 -3.56 16.67
CA ALA A 46 12.93 -4.70 15.86
C ALA A 46 13.56 -4.50 14.48
N LYS A 47 14.57 -5.32 14.17
CA LYS A 47 15.06 -5.55 12.81
C LYS A 47 13.84 -5.55 11.88
N LEU A 48 13.74 -4.57 10.97
CA LEU A 48 12.58 -4.43 10.09
C LEU A 48 12.38 -5.77 9.37
N ARG A 49 11.38 -6.53 9.81
CA ARG A 49 11.01 -7.77 9.16
C ARG A 49 10.42 -7.38 7.82
N THR A 50 10.88 -8.01 6.76
CA THR A 50 10.29 -7.79 5.44
C THR A 50 8.80 -8.13 5.49
N LEU A 51 7.96 -7.16 5.13
CA LEU A 51 6.53 -7.33 4.98
C LEU A 51 6.25 -7.83 3.57
N ASN A 52 5.82 -9.08 3.44
CA ASN A 52 5.39 -9.67 2.18
C ASN A 52 3.94 -9.29 1.93
N VAL A 53 3.71 -8.55 0.85
CA VAL A 53 2.40 -8.06 0.42
C VAL A 53 2.01 -8.77 -0.86
N LEU A 54 0.84 -9.39 -0.86
CA LEU A 54 0.21 -9.94 -2.06
C LEU A 54 -0.66 -8.86 -2.69
N ILE A 55 -0.47 -8.57 -3.97
CA ILE A 55 -1.30 -7.65 -4.74
C ILE A 55 -2.12 -8.42 -5.77
N THR A 56 -3.40 -8.09 -5.85
CA THR A 56 -4.37 -8.61 -6.84
C THR A 56 -5.34 -7.49 -7.27
N ASN A 57 -6.27 -7.75 -8.16
CA ASN A 57 -7.39 -6.87 -8.53
C ASN A 57 -8.53 -7.69 -9.16
N ASP A 58 -9.56 -7.01 -9.66
CA ASP A 58 -10.61 -7.58 -10.52
C ASP A 58 -10.60 -7.09 -11.96
N ASP A 59 -9.79 -6.09 -12.31
CA ASP A 59 -9.63 -5.64 -13.71
C ASP A 59 -8.68 -6.50 -14.56
N GLY A 60 -7.88 -7.36 -13.92
CA GLY A 60 -6.90 -8.23 -14.56
C GLY A 60 -5.44 -7.71 -14.48
N TYR A 61 -4.48 -8.60 -14.73
CA TYR A 61 -3.04 -8.35 -14.53
C TYR A 61 -2.45 -7.20 -15.37
N SER A 62 -3.09 -6.85 -16.50
CA SER A 62 -2.62 -5.81 -17.43
C SER A 62 -3.28 -4.45 -17.20
N ALA A 63 -4.17 -4.33 -16.20
CA ALA A 63 -4.87 -3.09 -15.90
C ALA A 63 -3.95 -2.03 -15.28
N ALA A 64 -4.10 -0.77 -15.68
CA ALA A 64 -3.28 0.33 -15.16
C ALA A 64 -3.36 0.48 -13.61
N GLY A 65 -4.49 0.13 -13.01
CA GLY A 65 -4.71 0.24 -11.56
C GLY A 65 -3.81 -0.69 -10.73
N ILE A 66 -3.48 -1.88 -11.24
CA ILE A 66 -2.58 -2.80 -10.52
C ILE A 66 -1.12 -2.34 -10.64
N ASP A 67 -0.74 -1.75 -11.78
CA ASP A 67 0.58 -1.16 -11.97
C ASP A 67 0.82 0.00 -10.99
N ALA A 68 -0.13 0.94 -10.91
CA ALA A 68 -0.07 2.06 -9.97
C ALA A 68 0.05 1.58 -8.51
N LEU A 69 -0.70 0.53 -8.15
CA LEU A 69 -0.67 -0.03 -6.81
C LEU A 69 0.68 -0.70 -6.51
N VAL A 70 1.22 -1.49 -7.44
CA VAL A 70 2.53 -2.13 -7.31
C VAL A 70 3.63 -1.07 -7.15
N GLU A 71 3.60 -0.02 -7.97
CA GLU A 71 4.56 1.09 -7.89
C GLU A 71 4.53 1.80 -6.54
N GLY A 72 3.34 2.12 -6.03
CA GLY A 72 3.18 2.78 -4.73
C GLY A 72 3.63 1.91 -3.56
N VAL A 73 3.28 0.62 -3.56
CA VAL A 73 3.56 -0.28 -2.43
C VAL A 73 5.03 -0.73 -2.42
N ARG A 74 5.63 -1.01 -3.58
CA ARG A 74 7.02 -1.50 -3.65
C ARG A 74 8.06 -0.46 -3.23
N GLY A 75 7.70 0.83 -3.24
CA GLY A 75 8.57 1.93 -2.81
C GLY A 75 8.74 2.02 -1.29
N ILE A 76 7.93 1.29 -0.51
CA ILE A 76 7.97 1.32 0.95
C ILE A 76 9.16 0.47 1.45
N PRO A 77 10.08 1.04 2.26
CA PRO A 77 11.21 0.29 2.81
C PRO A 77 10.76 -0.95 3.59
N GLY A 78 11.38 -2.09 3.30
CA GLY A 78 11.06 -3.35 3.97
C GLY A 78 9.81 -4.06 3.43
N VAL A 79 9.20 -3.60 2.34
CA VAL A 79 8.08 -4.29 1.69
C VAL A 79 8.58 -5.14 0.52
N LYS A 80 8.09 -6.38 0.42
CA LYS A 80 8.26 -7.25 -0.74
C LYS A 80 6.89 -7.51 -1.36
N VAL A 81 6.72 -7.12 -2.62
CA VAL A 81 5.47 -7.31 -3.36
C VAL A 81 5.52 -8.62 -4.14
N THR A 82 4.41 -9.35 -4.17
CA THR A 82 4.13 -10.43 -5.13
C THR A 82 2.79 -10.18 -5.78
N VAL A 83 2.69 -10.31 -7.09
CA VAL A 83 1.47 -10.02 -7.85
C VAL A 83 0.86 -11.33 -8.35
N VAL A 84 -0.39 -11.57 -7.98
CA VAL A 84 -1.20 -12.68 -8.50
C VAL A 84 -2.57 -12.10 -8.82
N ALA A 85 -2.93 -12.08 -10.10
CA ALA A 85 -4.11 -11.36 -10.58
C ALA A 85 -4.87 -12.18 -11.64
N PRO A 86 -6.13 -11.84 -11.93
CA PRO A 86 -6.88 -12.52 -12.98
C PRO A 86 -6.22 -12.33 -14.35
N LEU A 87 -6.32 -13.34 -15.21
CA LEU A 87 -5.83 -13.27 -16.59
C LEU A 87 -6.59 -12.20 -17.41
N THR A 88 -7.86 -11.99 -17.09
CA THR A 88 -8.76 -11.04 -17.76
C THR A 88 -9.60 -10.28 -16.74
N ASN A 89 -10.32 -9.24 -17.18
CA ASN A 89 -11.26 -8.53 -16.31
C ASN A 89 -12.37 -9.46 -15.78
N GLN A 90 -12.61 -9.38 -14.48
CA GLN A 90 -13.57 -10.13 -13.67
C GLN A 90 -14.33 -9.22 -12.69
N SER A 91 -14.62 -7.98 -13.07
CA SER A 91 -15.42 -7.05 -12.27
C SER A 91 -16.82 -7.59 -11.97
N GLY A 92 -17.40 -7.18 -10.82
CA GLY A 92 -18.77 -7.55 -10.45
C GLY A 92 -18.95 -9.03 -10.06
N THR A 93 -17.86 -9.72 -9.70
CA THR A 93 -17.87 -11.15 -9.41
C THR A 93 -17.97 -11.49 -7.92
N SER A 94 -18.01 -10.49 -7.02
CA SER A 94 -17.91 -10.71 -5.57
C SER A 94 -16.72 -11.63 -5.25
N ASP A 95 -16.95 -12.63 -4.42
CA ASP A 95 -16.06 -13.69 -4.00
C ASP A 95 -16.38 -15.03 -4.68
N LYS A 96 -16.85 -14.99 -5.94
CA LYS A 96 -16.97 -16.19 -6.76
C LYS A 96 -15.64 -16.92 -6.88
N THR A 97 -15.71 -18.24 -6.93
CA THR A 97 -14.56 -19.13 -7.13
C THR A 97 -14.85 -20.12 -8.25
N THR A 98 -13.81 -20.53 -8.95
CA THR A 98 -13.90 -21.53 -10.01
C THR A 98 -13.82 -22.93 -9.42
N ALA A 99 -14.67 -23.85 -9.89
CA ALA A 99 -14.60 -25.24 -9.47
C ALA A 99 -13.48 -25.99 -10.21
N GLY A 100 -12.72 -26.80 -9.48
CA GLY A 100 -11.65 -27.62 -10.06
C GLY A 100 -10.29 -26.91 -10.13
N ALA A 101 -9.38 -27.47 -10.93
CA ALA A 101 -8.03 -26.95 -11.07
C ALA A 101 -8.00 -25.67 -11.92
N LEU A 102 -7.27 -24.67 -11.44
CA LEU A 102 -7.04 -23.42 -12.17
C LEU A 102 -5.75 -23.51 -12.97
N SER A 103 -5.76 -22.95 -14.18
CA SER A 103 -4.53 -22.67 -14.92
C SER A 103 -3.98 -21.30 -14.54
N ALA A 104 -2.65 -21.18 -14.52
CA ALA A 104 -1.97 -19.92 -14.33
C ALA A 104 -0.76 -19.81 -15.26
N THR A 105 -0.31 -18.60 -15.52
CA THR A 105 0.84 -18.32 -16.39
C THR A 105 1.68 -17.20 -15.79
N GLU A 106 2.99 -17.37 -15.81
CA GLU A 106 3.93 -16.31 -15.45
C GLU A 106 3.94 -15.25 -16.55
N VAL A 107 3.63 -14.02 -16.18
CA VAL A 107 3.49 -12.88 -17.08
C VAL A 107 4.21 -11.67 -16.50
N LYS A 108 4.15 -10.55 -17.23
CA LYS A 108 4.47 -9.23 -16.70
C LYS A 108 3.25 -8.34 -16.78
N THR A 109 3.05 -7.49 -15.79
CA THR A 109 2.09 -6.39 -15.87
C THR A 109 2.46 -5.43 -17.01
N THR A 110 1.61 -4.45 -17.31
CA THR A 110 1.88 -3.49 -18.39
C THR A 110 3.13 -2.66 -18.11
N SER A 111 3.38 -2.27 -16.85
CA SER A 111 4.64 -1.63 -16.42
C SER A 111 5.83 -2.60 -16.27
N GLY A 112 5.66 -3.89 -16.57
CA GLY A 112 6.75 -4.86 -16.63
C GLY A 112 7.06 -5.60 -15.33
N PHE A 113 6.20 -5.51 -14.30
CA PHE A 113 6.41 -6.22 -13.03
C PHE A 113 6.09 -7.71 -13.18
N PRO A 114 6.90 -8.62 -12.59
CA PRO A 114 6.56 -10.04 -12.57
C PRO A 114 5.21 -10.29 -11.89
N ALA A 115 4.37 -11.09 -12.53
CA ALA A 115 3.07 -11.46 -12.00
C ALA A 115 2.67 -12.88 -12.42
N THR A 116 1.88 -13.54 -11.59
CA THR A 116 1.19 -14.78 -11.98
C THR A 116 -0.24 -14.45 -12.38
N ALA A 117 -0.59 -14.66 -13.65
CA ALA A 117 -1.94 -14.48 -14.15
C ALA A 117 -2.73 -15.78 -14.02
N VAL A 118 -3.86 -15.75 -13.30
CA VAL A 118 -4.71 -16.92 -13.04
C VAL A 118 -5.96 -16.84 -13.90
N ALA A 119 -6.30 -17.92 -14.60
CA ALA A 119 -7.55 -18.03 -15.36
C ALA A 119 -8.73 -18.35 -14.41
N GLY A 120 -9.10 -17.37 -13.59
CA GLY A 120 -10.15 -17.47 -12.58
C GLY A 120 -10.59 -16.11 -12.05
N TYR A 121 -11.40 -16.12 -11.00
CA TYR A 121 -11.94 -14.92 -10.36
C TYR A 121 -10.95 -14.26 -9.38
N PRO A 122 -11.21 -13.03 -8.91
CA PRO A 122 -10.32 -12.35 -7.96
C PRO A 122 -10.10 -13.15 -6.67
N ALA A 123 -11.12 -13.81 -6.14
CA ALA A 123 -10.97 -14.71 -4.98
C ALA A 123 -10.09 -15.93 -5.30
N ASP A 124 -10.16 -16.46 -6.53
CA ASP A 124 -9.31 -17.55 -6.99
C ASP A 124 -7.83 -17.16 -6.99
N THR A 125 -7.49 -15.92 -7.32
CA THR A 125 -6.09 -15.45 -7.32
C THR A 125 -5.49 -15.48 -5.91
N VAL A 126 -6.27 -15.09 -4.90
CA VAL A 126 -5.87 -15.16 -3.49
C VAL A 126 -5.69 -16.61 -3.06
N ASN A 127 -6.66 -17.47 -3.36
CA ASN A 127 -6.56 -18.90 -3.03
C ASN A 127 -5.37 -19.56 -3.75
N TYR A 128 -5.15 -19.25 -5.02
CA TYR A 128 -4.03 -19.77 -5.80
C TYR A 128 -2.68 -19.35 -5.21
N ALA A 129 -2.55 -18.09 -4.79
CA ALA A 129 -1.36 -17.59 -4.11
C ALA A 129 -1.05 -18.36 -2.83
N LEU A 130 -2.07 -18.65 -2.01
CA LEU A 130 -1.90 -19.31 -0.72
C LEU A 130 -1.75 -20.83 -0.85
N ASP A 131 -2.62 -21.46 -1.63
CA ASP A 131 -2.76 -22.91 -1.68
C ASP A 131 -1.85 -23.55 -2.74
N THR A 132 -1.64 -22.91 -3.88
CA THR A 132 -0.83 -23.47 -4.98
C THR A 132 0.61 -22.97 -4.91
N LEU A 133 0.79 -21.65 -4.83
CA LEU A 133 2.13 -21.04 -4.75
C LEU A 133 2.73 -21.10 -3.34
N LYS A 134 1.96 -21.54 -2.34
CA LYS A 134 2.38 -21.67 -0.93
C LYS A 134 2.94 -20.35 -0.36
N LEU A 135 2.42 -19.22 -0.82
CA LEU A 135 2.80 -17.92 -0.30
C LEU A 135 2.20 -17.72 1.10
N SER A 136 2.91 -16.98 1.94
CA SER A 136 2.44 -16.59 3.28
C SER A 136 2.52 -15.07 3.42
N PRO A 137 1.67 -14.31 2.70
CA PRO A 137 1.66 -12.86 2.79
C PRO A 137 1.15 -12.42 4.17
N GLN A 138 1.68 -11.30 4.66
CA GLN A 138 1.21 -10.66 5.90
C GLN A 138 0.10 -9.63 5.63
N LEU A 139 -0.10 -9.28 4.36
CA LEU A 139 -1.13 -8.35 3.90
C LEU A 139 -1.52 -8.70 2.46
N VAL A 140 -2.82 -8.63 2.16
CA VAL A 140 -3.34 -8.64 0.79
C VAL A 140 -3.88 -7.26 0.43
N VAL A 141 -3.54 -6.75 -0.74
CA VAL A 141 -4.11 -5.52 -1.27
C VAL A 141 -4.76 -5.82 -2.62
N SER A 142 -6.07 -5.58 -2.72
CA SER A 142 -6.83 -5.75 -3.95
C SER A 142 -7.17 -4.40 -4.57
N GLY A 143 -6.82 -4.18 -5.84
CA GLY A 143 -7.09 -2.94 -6.58
C GLY A 143 -5.88 -2.46 -7.40
N SER A 144 -5.78 -1.17 -7.73
CA SER A 144 -6.83 -0.15 -7.62
C SER A 144 -7.94 -0.41 -8.65
N ASN A 145 -9.20 -0.46 -8.22
CA ASN A 145 -10.34 -0.52 -9.13
C ASN A 145 -10.74 0.88 -9.62
N ALA A 146 -10.99 1.02 -10.91
CA ALA A 146 -11.55 2.24 -11.50
C ALA A 146 -13.06 2.29 -11.25
N GLY A 147 -13.48 3.08 -10.27
CA GLY A 147 -14.87 3.22 -9.82
C GLY A 147 -15.03 2.91 -8.33
N GLN A 148 -15.98 3.57 -7.69
CA GLN A 148 -16.19 3.46 -6.24
C GLN A 148 -16.90 2.15 -5.89
N ASN A 149 -16.32 1.38 -4.96
CA ASN A 149 -16.93 0.17 -4.39
C ASN A 149 -17.57 0.45 -3.02
N ILE A 150 -18.53 1.38 -2.98
CA ILE A 150 -19.20 1.83 -1.74
C ILE A 150 -20.69 1.49 -1.73
N GLY A 151 -21.29 1.37 -0.54
CA GLY A 151 -22.72 1.11 -0.40
C GLY A 151 -23.16 -0.19 -1.06
N VAL A 152 -24.22 -0.14 -1.88
CA VAL A 152 -24.87 -1.33 -2.45
C VAL A 152 -24.02 -2.10 -3.46
N VAL A 153 -22.96 -1.49 -4.01
CA VAL A 153 -22.07 -2.15 -4.97
C VAL A 153 -20.91 -2.89 -4.29
N ALA A 154 -20.59 -2.57 -3.03
CA ALA A 154 -19.49 -3.21 -2.30
C ALA A 154 -19.65 -4.74 -2.16
N PRO A 155 -20.85 -5.31 -1.91
CA PRO A 155 -21.03 -6.74 -1.84
C PRO A 155 -20.72 -7.48 -3.16
N ILE A 156 -21.01 -6.87 -4.31
CA ILE A 156 -20.83 -7.49 -5.63
C ILE A 156 -19.46 -7.21 -6.26
N SER A 157 -18.65 -6.35 -5.64
CA SER A 157 -17.31 -5.99 -6.12
C SER A 157 -16.33 -7.17 -6.06
N GLY A 158 -15.62 -7.43 -7.17
CA GLY A 158 -14.54 -8.41 -7.21
C GLY A 158 -13.34 -7.97 -6.37
N THR A 159 -13.02 -6.68 -6.38
CA THR A 159 -11.99 -6.07 -5.52
C THR A 159 -12.24 -6.35 -4.04
N VAL A 160 -13.48 -6.09 -3.58
CA VAL A 160 -13.88 -6.35 -2.19
C VAL A 160 -13.92 -7.85 -1.92
N GLY A 161 -14.41 -8.66 -2.87
CA GLY A 161 -14.49 -10.11 -2.74
C GLY A 161 -13.12 -10.79 -2.57
N ALA A 162 -12.09 -10.33 -3.27
CA ALA A 162 -10.71 -10.78 -3.08
C ALA A 162 -10.20 -10.44 -1.67
N GLY A 163 -10.40 -9.19 -1.22
CA GLY A 163 -10.03 -8.78 0.14
C GLY A 163 -10.77 -9.59 1.22
N ARG A 164 -12.07 -9.85 1.03
CA ARG A 164 -12.90 -10.67 1.91
C ARG A 164 -12.41 -12.12 1.97
N THR A 165 -11.94 -12.65 0.84
CA THR A 165 -11.35 -13.99 0.75
C THR A 165 -10.06 -14.08 1.57
N ALA A 166 -9.17 -13.09 1.46
CA ALA A 166 -7.97 -13.01 2.31
C ALA A 166 -8.32 -12.89 3.80
N ALA A 167 -9.29 -12.05 4.16
CA ALA A 167 -9.73 -11.89 5.54
C ALA A 167 -10.28 -13.20 6.14
N ARG A 168 -11.05 -13.98 5.36
CA ARG A 168 -11.51 -15.32 5.78
C ARG A 168 -10.37 -16.32 6.01
N ARG A 169 -9.22 -16.11 5.38
CA ARG A 169 -8.00 -16.89 5.60
C ARG A 169 -7.16 -16.37 6.79
N GLY A 170 -7.67 -15.38 7.54
CA GLY A 170 -6.96 -14.78 8.67
C GLY A 170 -5.86 -13.81 8.26
N ILE A 171 -5.83 -13.37 7.00
CA ILE A 171 -4.81 -12.45 6.49
C ILE A 171 -5.43 -11.04 6.42
N PRO A 172 -4.82 -10.03 7.04
CA PRO A 172 -5.25 -8.64 6.88
C PRO A 172 -5.36 -8.26 5.39
N ALA A 173 -6.40 -7.52 5.04
CA ALA A 173 -6.67 -7.17 3.65
C ALA A 173 -7.16 -5.74 3.47
N LEU A 174 -6.74 -5.11 2.37
CA LEU A 174 -7.22 -3.82 1.91
C LEU A 174 -7.85 -3.98 0.52
N ALA A 175 -9.04 -3.40 0.32
CA ALA A 175 -9.62 -3.22 -1.01
C ALA A 175 -9.53 -1.73 -1.36
N VAL A 176 -8.86 -1.41 -2.46
CA VAL A 176 -8.54 -0.04 -2.88
C VAL A 176 -9.32 0.27 -4.15
N SER A 177 -9.99 1.41 -4.17
CA SER A 177 -10.79 1.86 -5.31
C SER A 177 -10.68 3.38 -5.44
N GLN A 178 -10.69 3.87 -6.68
CA GLN A 178 -10.62 5.29 -7.00
C GLN A 178 -11.89 5.70 -7.74
N GLY A 179 -12.42 6.89 -7.46
CA GLY A 179 -13.52 7.45 -8.23
C GLY A 179 -13.76 8.89 -7.88
#